data_AF-A0A9X6ADL2-F1
#
_entry.id   AF-A0A9X6ADL2-F1
#
_cell.length_a   1.000
_cell.length_b   1.000
_cell.length_c   1.000
_cell.angle_alpha   90.00
_cell.angle_beta   90.00
_cell.angle_gamma   90.00
#
_symmetry.space_group_name_H-M   'P 1'
#
loop_
_entity.id
_entity.type
_entity.pdbx_description
1 polymer ?
#
loop_
_entity_poly.entity_id
_entity_poly.type
_entity_poly.pdbx_seq_one_letter_code
_entity_poly.pdbx_strand_id
1 'polypeptide(L)' 'MGRNRGFDETTVLDVVRDRFWTTGFDGTSTYDLMEATGLGKGSIYKAFGNKHALYV' A
#
# COMPACT_ATOMS: atom_id res chain seq x y z
N MET A 1 -8.91 -16.38 9.58
CA MET A 1 -7.82 -15.70 10.32
C MET A 1 -6.56 -15.84 9.49
N GLY A 2 -6.20 -14.78 8.77
CA GLY A 2 -5.29 -14.79 7.62
C GLY A 2 -3.89 -15.27 7.97
N ARG A 3 -3.43 -16.32 7.27
CA ARG A 3 -2.12 -16.94 7.44
C ARG A 3 -1.01 -16.00 6.98
N ASN A 4 -0.11 -15.67 7.92
CA ASN A 4 1.30 -15.39 7.74
C ASN A 4 1.67 -14.70 6.41
N ARG A 5 1.50 -13.39 6.34
CA ARG A 5 2.40 -12.53 5.58
C ARG A 5 3.28 -11.85 6.63
N GLY A 6 4.58 -11.69 6.40
CA GLY A 6 5.51 -11.09 7.38
C GLY A 6 5.25 -9.60 7.69
N PHE A 7 4.05 -9.09 7.40
CA PHE A 7 3.59 -7.74 7.62
C PHE A 7 2.07 -7.76 7.88
N ASP A 8 1.60 -6.82 8.69
CA ASP A 8 0.17 -6.62 8.96
C ASP A 8 -0.46 -5.80 7.83
N GLU A 9 -1.33 -6.43 7.03
CA GLU A 9 -2.03 -5.74 5.93
C GLU A 9 -2.85 -4.53 6.40
N THR A 10 -3.38 -4.58 7.63
CA THR A 10 -4.18 -3.49 8.22
C THR A 10 -3.32 -2.25 8.44
N THR A 11 -2.14 -2.44 9.03
CA THR A 11 -1.16 -1.35 9.24
C THR A 11 -0.71 -0.76 7.92
N VAL A 12 -0.49 -1.61 6.91
CA VAL A 12 -0.03 -1.16 5.60
C VAL A 12 -1.15 -0.40 4.87
N LEU A 13 -2.42 -0.81 5.01
CA LEU A 13 -3.57 -0.05 4.51
C LEU A 13 -3.65 1.35 5.13
N ASP A 14 -3.48 1.48 6.45
CA ASP A 14 -3.52 2.78 7.12
C ASP A 14 -2.40 3.70 6.63
N VAL A 15 -1.18 3.18 6.48
CA VAL A 15 -0.05 3.95 5.94
C VAL A 15 -0.29 4.41 4.50
N VAL A 16 -0.81 3.51 3.65
CA VAL A 16 -1.16 3.82 2.25
C VAL A 16 -2.25 4.90 2.19
N ARG A 17 -3.27 4.79 3.06
CA ARG A 17 -4.36 5.75 3.19
C ARG A 17 -3.85 7.14 3.56
N ASP A 18 -2.99 7.23 4.57
CA ASP A 18 -2.40 8.49 5.01
C ASP A 18 -1.53 9.13 3.92
N ARG A 19 -0.78 8.32 3.14
CA ARG A 19 -0.03 8.83 1.98
C ARG A 19 -0.94 9.38 0.89
N PHE A 20 -2.05 8.69 0.60
CA PHE A 20 -3.02 9.24 -0.35
C PHE A 20 -3.67 10.53 0.16
N TRP A 21 -3.94 10.65 1.46
CA TRP A 21 -4.51 11.87 2.05
C TRP A 21 -3.55 13.07 2.02
N THR A 22 -2.25 12.81 2.13
CA THR A 22 -1.22 13.85 2.22
C THR A 22 -0.69 14.28 0.85
N THR A 23 -0.46 13.34 -0.07
CA THR A 23 0.17 13.62 -1.39
C THR A 23 -0.84 13.60 -2.54
N GLY A 24 -2.05 13.08 -2.32
CA GLY A 24 -3.03 12.83 -3.37
C GLY A 24 -2.71 11.58 -4.20
N PHE A 25 -3.72 11.06 -4.89
CA PHE A 25 -3.61 9.84 -5.70
C PHE A 25 -2.64 9.97 -6.89
N ASP A 26 -2.61 11.15 -7.52
CA ASP A 26 -1.74 11.40 -8.67
C ASP A 26 -0.27 11.51 -8.23
N GLY A 27 -0.02 12.16 -7.09
CA GLY A 27 1.31 12.33 -6.50
C GLY A 27 1.87 11.09 -5.80
N THR A 28 1.04 10.07 -5.52
CA THR A 28 1.50 8.85 -4.87
C THR A 28 1.89 7.79 -5.90
N SER A 29 3.19 7.51 -5.99
CA SER A 29 3.71 6.42 -6.82
C SER A 29 3.75 5.10 -6.04
N THR A 30 3.81 3.96 -6.76
CA THR A 30 4.09 2.66 -6.13
C THR A 30 5.42 2.69 -5.37
N TYR A 31 6.38 3.51 -5.81
CA TYR A 31 7.66 3.69 -5.10
C TYR A 31 7.45 4.34 -3.72
N ASP A 32 6.64 5.40 -3.62
CA ASP A 32 6.28 6.00 -2.33
C ASP A 32 5.62 5.01 -1.39
N LEU A 33 4.75 4.14 -1.92
CA LEU A 33 4.11 3.11 -1.11
C LEU A 33 5.13 2.07 -0.63
N MET A 34 6.11 1.69 -1.45
CA MET A 34 7.21 0.81 -1.03
C MET A 34 8.04 1.45 0.07
N GLU A 35 8.36 2.73 -0.06
CA GLU A 35 9.14 3.45 0.96
C GLU A 35 8.35 3.58 2.27
N ALA A 36 7.09 3.99 2.19
CA ALA A 36 6.24 4.21 3.37
C ALA A 36 5.92 2.91 4.11
N THR A 37 5.77 1.80 3.40
CA THR A 37 5.37 0.51 3.98
C THR A 37 6.54 -0.44 4.24
N GLY A 38 7.73 -0.14 3.71
CA GLY A 38 8.88 -1.03 3.71
C GLY A 38 8.69 -2.31 2.90
N LEU A 39 7.61 -2.41 2.13
CA LEU A 39 7.29 -3.59 1.34
C LEU A 39 7.86 -3.50 -0.07
N GLY A 40 8.32 -4.64 -0.58
CA GLY A 40 8.67 -4.75 -2.00
C GLY A 40 7.45 -4.65 -2.90
N LYS A 41 7.67 -4.19 -4.15
CA LYS A 41 6.66 -4.04 -5.20
C LYS A 41 5.68 -5.22 -5.27
N GLY A 42 6.19 -6.46 -5.30
CA GLY A 42 5.36 -7.66 -5.40
C GLY A 42 4.40 -7.87 -4.21
N SER A 43 4.82 -7.53 -2.99
CA SER A 43 3.96 -7.60 -1.81
C SER A 43 2.86 -6.55 -1.86
N ILE A 44 3.17 -5.34 -2.33
CA ILE A 44 2.19 -4.27 -2.53
C ILE A 44 1.16 -4.67 -3.58
N TYR A 45 1.57 -5.13 -4.77
CA TYR A 45 0.61 -5.57 -5.78
C TYR A 45 -0.24 -6.77 -5.33
N LYS A 46 0.29 -7.63 -4.45
CA LYS A 46 -0.43 -8.79 -3.93
C LYS A 46 -1.36 -8.46 -2.74
N ALA A 47 -1.08 -7.40 -2.00
CA ALA A 47 -1.92 -6.93 -0.90
C ALA A 47 -3.00 -5.94 -1.40
N PHE A 48 -2.64 -5.10 -2.37
CA PHE A 48 -3.46 -3.97 -2.82
C PHE A 48 -3.95 -4.08 -4.27
N GLY A 49 -3.49 -5.09 -5.01
CA GLY A 49 -3.81 -5.19 -6.43
C GLY A 49 -3.10 -4.11 -7.25
N ASN A 50 -3.83 -3.46 -8.14
CA ASN A 50 -3.30 -2.39 -8.98
C ASN A 50 -3.62 -1.01 -8.40
N LYS A 51 -2.96 0.04 -8.91
CA LYS A 51 -3.21 1.44 -8.47
C LYS A 51 -4.70 1.83 -8.56
N HIS A 52 -5.47 1.26 -9.48
CA HIS A 52 -6.92 1.45 -9.55
C HIS A 52 -7.71 0.78 -8.42
N ALA A 53 -7.30 -0.41 -7.97
CA ALA A 53 -7.94 -1.11 -6.85
C ALA A 53 -7.71 -0.39 -5.51
N LEU A 54 -6.71 0.51 -5.44
CA LEU A 54 -6.47 1.39 -4.30
C LEU A 54 -7.31 2.67 -4.29
N TYR A 55 -8.06 2.97 -5.36
CA TYR A 55 -8.77 4.24 -5.55
C TYR A 55 -10.30 4.12 -5.60
N VAL A 56 -10.86 2.92 -5.38
CA VAL A 56 -12.31 2.66 -5.41
C VAL A 56 -12.82 2.30 -4.02
#